data_AF-A0A931CVN8-F1
#
_entry.id   AF-A0A931CVN8-F1
#
_cell.length_a   1.000
_cell.length_b   1.000
_cell.length_c   1.000
_cell.angle_alpha   90.00
_cell.angle_beta   90.00
_cell.angle_gamma   90.00
#
_symmetry.space_group_name_H-M   'P 1'
#
loop_
_entity.id
_entity.type
_entity.pdbx_description
1 polymer ?
#
loop_
_entity_poly.entity_id
_entity_poly.type
_entity_poly.pdbx_seq_one_letter_code
_entity_poly.pdbx_strand_id
1 'polypeptide(L)'
;MLDLGCGTGFWLPRYAAHAREVIGVEPDVDLLQRARSRTPEARVLHGSAEHIPLGDASVDVVQARFTYFFPTPGNDCSAGLSELMRVLRPGGTLVVIDNDQVNGDFADLLAVSSAAEPQGYEDYVPDWWSAQGAHTAAVMST
;
A
#
# COMPACT_ATOMS: atom_id res chain seq x y z
N MET A 1 -11.32 6.41 5.74
CA MET A 1 -10.47 5.49 4.96
C MET A 1 -9.21 6.22 4.52
N LEU A 2 -8.06 5.56 4.61
CA LEU A 2 -6.76 6.05 4.14
C LEU A 2 -6.35 5.30 2.86
N ASP A 3 -5.96 6.04 1.82
CA ASP A 3 -5.22 5.54 0.66
C ASP A 3 -3.75 5.94 0.85
N LEU A 4 -2.92 4.99 1.28
CA LEU A 4 -1.50 5.21 1.54
C LEU A 4 -0.73 5.07 0.22
N GLY A 5 0.09 6.06 -0.13
CA GLY A 5 0.74 6.14 -1.44
C GLY A 5 -0.27 6.39 -2.55
N CYS A 6 -1.16 7.38 -2.38
CA CYS A 6 -2.29 7.59 -3.30
C CYS A 6 -1.88 8.06 -4.70
N GLY A 7 -0.61 8.39 -4.93
CA GLY A 7 -0.05 8.83 -6.20
C GLY A 7 -0.78 10.06 -6.73
N THR A 8 -1.20 10.03 -8.00
CA THR A 8 -2.02 11.10 -8.61
C THR A 8 -3.49 11.12 -8.15
N GLY A 9 -3.85 10.32 -7.15
CA GLY A 9 -5.17 10.23 -6.57
C GLY A 9 -6.18 9.44 -7.39
N PHE A 10 -5.74 8.56 -8.30
CA PHE A 10 -6.61 7.87 -9.27
C PHE A 10 -7.82 7.16 -8.62
N TRP A 11 -7.64 6.57 -7.44
CA TRP A 11 -8.68 5.82 -6.74
C TRP A 11 -9.50 6.65 -5.73
N LEU A 12 -9.03 7.84 -5.37
CA LEU A 12 -9.68 8.70 -4.39
C LEU A 12 -11.17 8.99 -4.71
N PRO A 13 -11.58 9.29 -5.97
CA PRO A 13 -13.00 9.52 -6.28
C PRO A 13 -13.88 8.30 -6.01
N ARG A 14 -13.35 7.09 -6.28
CA ARG A 14 -14.09 5.85 -6.04
C ARG A 14 -14.28 5.60 -4.55
N TYR A 15 -13.29 5.92 -3.72
CA TYR A 15 -13.44 5.84 -2.27
C TYR A 15 -14.39 6.90 -1.74
N ALA A 16 -14.35 8.12 -2.27
CA ALA A 16 -15.21 9.21 -1.84
C ALA A 16 -16.70 8.92 -2.08
N ALA A 17 -17.03 8.06 -3.04
CA ALA A 17 -18.39 7.61 -3.30
C ALA A 17 -18.98 6.69 -2.20
N HIS A 18 -18.14 6.10 -1.35
CA HIS A 18 -18.56 5.08 -0.38
C HIS A 18 -18.10 5.35 1.06
N ALA A 19 -16.95 6.01 1.23
CA ALA A 19 -16.40 6.32 2.53
C ALA A 19 -16.88 7.69 3.02
N ARG A 20 -17.17 7.79 4.33
CA ARG A 20 -17.53 9.07 4.98
C ARG A 20 -16.41 10.11 4.88
N GLU A 21 -15.17 9.67 4.98
CA GLU A 21 -13.97 10.51 4.87
C GLU A 21 -12.88 9.71 4.14
N VAL A 22 -12.24 10.37 3.17
CA VAL A 22 -11.11 9.83 2.42
C VAL A 22 -9.89 10.70 2.67
N ILE A 23 -8.81 10.04 3.08
CA ILE A 23 -7.50 10.65 3.27
C ILE A 23 -6.55 9.98 2.27
N GLY A 24 -5.82 10.77 1.50
CA GLY A 24 -4.68 10.30 0.72
C GLY A 24 -3.38 10.72 1.39
N VAL A 25 -2.39 9.82 1.45
CA VAL A 25 -1.02 10.16 1.87
C VAL A 25 -0.09 9.88 0.71
N GLU A 26 0.74 10.85 0.34
CA GLU A 26 1.67 10.73 -0.80
C GLU A 26 2.99 11.47 -0.50
N PRO A 27 4.15 10.81 -0.64
CA PRO A 27 5.45 11.45 -0.44
C PRO A 27 5.90 12.32 -1.62
N ASP A 28 5.49 12.02 -2.85
CA ASP A 28 5.89 12.82 -4.01
C ASP A 28 5.04 14.10 -4.10
N VAL A 29 5.71 15.26 -4.01
CA VAL A 29 5.05 16.57 -3.99
C VAL A 29 4.30 16.86 -5.29
N ASP A 30 4.81 16.42 -6.44
CA ASP A 30 4.17 16.66 -7.74
C ASP A 30 2.92 15.79 -7.92
N LEU A 31 2.99 14.52 -7.53
CA LEU A 31 1.84 13.61 -7.53
C LEU A 31 0.76 14.08 -6.55
N LEU A 32 1.19 14.53 -5.36
CA LEU A 32 0.32 15.07 -4.33
C LEU A 32 -0.49 16.29 -4.81
N GLN A 33 0.11 17.20 -5.60
CA GLN A 33 -0.67 18.31 -6.20
C GLN A 33 -1.74 17.78 -7.16
N ARG A 34 -1.42 16.79 -7.99
CA ARG A 34 -2.37 16.17 -8.92
C ARG A 34 -3.51 15.46 -8.17
N ALA A 35 -3.20 14.75 -7.08
CA ALA A 35 -4.19 14.10 -6.24
C ALA A 35 -5.18 15.10 -5.63
N ARG A 36 -4.68 16.23 -5.09
CA ARG A 36 -5.50 17.31 -4.55
C ARG A 36 -6.46 17.88 -5.60
N SER A 37 -5.97 18.09 -6.82
CA SER A 37 -6.81 18.60 -7.91
C SER A 37 -7.86 17.60 -8.38
N ARG A 38 -7.58 16.29 -8.30
CA ARG A 38 -8.46 15.24 -8.82
C ARG A 38 -9.70 15.01 -7.95
N THR A 39 -9.56 15.08 -6.63
CA THR A 39 -10.66 14.79 -5.68
C THR A 39 -10.67 15.85 -4.57
N PRO A 40 -11.33 17.00 -4.79
CA PRO A 40 -11.40 18.08 -3.80
C PRO A 40 -12.04 17.66 -2.46
N GLU A 41 -12.89 16.62 -2.47
CA GLU A 41 -13.54 16.07 -1.28
C GLU A 41 -12.59 15.22 -0.42
N ALA A 42 -11.46 14.77 -0.97
CA ALA A 42 -10.46 13.98 -0.25
C ALA A 42 -9.41 14.89 0.38
N ARG A 43 -9.02 14.58 1.63
CA ARG A 43 -7.90 15.26 2.28
C ARG A 43 -6.58 14.60 1.87
N VAL A 44 -5.75 15.29 1.09
CA VAL A 44 -4.45 14.76 0.65
C VAL A 44 -3.29 15.40 1.43
N LEU A 45 -2.55 14.56 2.14
CA LEU A 45 -1.47 14.92 3.06
C LEU A 45 -0.12 14.47 2.51
N HIS A 46 0.92 15.27 2.77
CA HIS A 46 2.30 14.90 2.47
C HIS A 46 2.84 14.03 3.59
N GLY A 47 3.32 12.84 3.26
CA GLY A 47 3.84 11.86 4.21
C GLY A 47 4.20 10.56 3.51
N SER A 48 4.84 9.65 4.24
CA SER A 48 5.23 8.33 3.72
C SER A 48 4.60 7.22 4.54
N ALA A 49 4.84 5.96 4.16
CA ALA A 49 4.41 4.82 4.95
C ALA A 49 5.05 4.81 6.34
N GLU A 50 6.32 5.21 6.43
CA GLU A 50 7.10 5.29 7.68
C GLU A 50 6.82 6.55 8.50
N HIS A 51 6.05 7.50 7.96
CA HIS A 51 5.66 8.70 8.68
C HIS A 51 4.28 9.18 8.23
N ILE A 52 3.24 8.57 8.80
CA ILE A 52 1.86 8.85 8.44
C ILE A 52 1.39 10.06 9.28
N PRO A 53 0.99 11.18 8.65
CA PRO A 53 0.64 12.43 9.34
C PRO A 53 -0.79 12.39 9.93
N LEU A 54 -1.11 11.32 10.66
CA LEU A 54 -2.38 11.08 11.33
C LEU A 54 -2.14 10.67 12.78
N GLY A 55 -3.12 10.94 13.63
CA GLY A 55 -3.12 10.49 15.02
C GLY A 55 -3.36 8.98 15.13
N ASP A 56 -3.11 8.46 16.32
CA ASP A 56 -3.30 7.05 16.63
C ASP A 56 -4.79 6.67 16.53
N ALA A 57 -5.07 5.42 16.12
CA ALA A 57 -6.42 4.87 16.03
C ALA A 57 -7.43 5.82 15.34
N SER A 58 -7.03 6.43 14.22
CA SER A 58 -7.78 7.46 13.52
C SER A 58 -8.50 6.98 12.26
N VAL A 59 -8.13 5.82 11.71
CA VAL A 59 -8.73 5.29 10.47
C VAL A 59 -9.26 3.86 10.62
N ASP A 60 -10.42 3.59 10.01
CA ASP A 60 -11.04 2.27 10.05
C ASP A 60 -10.46 1.31 9.00
N VAL A 61 -10.11 1.85 7.83
CA VAL A 61 -9.60 1.08 6.68
C VAL A 61 -8.43 1.82 6.08
N VAL A 62 -7.35 1.10 5.82
CA VAL A 62 -6.22 1.55 5.01
C VAL A 62 -6.10 0.69 3.78
N GLN A 63 -5.91 1.31 2.63
CA GLN A 63 -5.54 0.62 1.40
C GLN A 63 -4.16 1.08 0.96
N ALA A 64 -3.28 0.13 0.66
CA ALA A 64 -1.96 0.36 0.08
C ALA A 64 -1.88 -0.44 -1.22
N ARG A 65 -2.01 0.24 -2.36
CA ARG A 65 -2.04 -0.38 -3.69
C ARG A 65 -0.78 -0.03 -4.47
N PHE A 66 -0.02 -1.04 -4.86
CA PHE A 66 1.25 -0.93 -5.60
C PHE A 66 2.20 0.06 -4.92
N THR A 67 2.28 -0.02 -3.59
CA THR A 67 2.97 0.99 -2.78
C THR A 67 3.54 0.36 -1.51
N TYR A 68 4.77 0.74 -1.21
CA TYR A 68 5.58 0.44 -0.03
C TYR A 68 5.76 -1.03 0.39
N PHE A 69 4.71 -1.86 0.43
CA PHE A 69 4.69 -3.24 0.93
C PHE A 69 5.16 -4.28 -0.09
N PHE A 70 6.24 -3.95 -0.79
CA PHE A 70 7.06 -4.87 -1.61
C PHE A 70 8.40 -5.08 -0.90
N PRO A 71 8.42 -5.83 0.21
CA PRO A 71 9.64 -5.98 1.01
C PRO A 71 10.72 -6.68 0.18
N THR A 72 11.98 -6.28 0.36
CA THR A 72 13.17 -6.89 -0.24
C THR A 72 14.26 -7.05 0.83
N PRO A 73 15.37 -7.78 0.57
CA PRO A 73 16.49 -7.82 1.52
C PRO A 73 17.08 -6.44 1.87
N GLY A 74 16.87 -5.43 1.02
CA GLY A 74 17.28 -4.04 1.27
C GLY A 74 16.18 -3.13 1.81
N ASN A 75 14.95 -3.62 1.96
CA ASN A 75 13.78 -2.85 2.38
C ASN A 75 12.79 -3.73 3.17
N ASP A 76 12.85 -3.71 4.51
CA ASP A 76 12.08 -4.61 5.37
C ASP A 76 10.64 -4.16 5.67
N CYS A 77 10.17 -3.03 5.12
CA CYS A 77 8.82 -2.46 5.29
C CYS A 77 8.24 -2.37 6.72
N SER A 78 9.02 -2.68 7.77
CA SER A 78 8.50 -2.94 9.11
C SER A 78 8.14 -1.63 9.83
N ALA A 79 8.89 -0.56 9.53
CA ALA A 79 8.58 0.78 9.99
C ALA A 79 7.21 1.25 9.47
N GLY A 80 6.92 1.07 8.19
CA GLY A 80 5.63 1.46 7.63
C GLY A 80 4.47 0.58 8.11
N LEU A 81 4.70 -0.72 8.34
CA LEU A 81 3.70 -1.57 8.99
C LEU A 81 3.40 -1.10 10.42
N SER A 82 4.43 -0.71 11.18
CA SER A 82 4.26 -0.18 12.54
C SER A 82 3.43 1.11 12.57
N GLU A 83 3.69 2.04 11.65
CA GLU A 83 2.90 3.27 11.49
C GLU A 83 1.46 3.00 11.08
N LEU A 84 1.24 2.04 10.16
CA LEU A 84 -0.11 1.61 9.80
C LEU A 84 -0.89 1.07 11.00
N MET A 85 -0.26 0.21 11.79
CA MET A 85 -0.88 -0.35 12.99
C MET A 85 -1.16 0.73 14.05
N ARG A 86 -0.34 1.78 14.12
CA ARG A 86 -0.57 2.94 15.00
C ARG A 86 -1.82 3.73 14.57
N VAL A 87 -1.96 4.03 13.28
CA VAL A 87 -3.09 4.86 12.80
C VAL A 87 -4.39 4.07 12.65
N LEU A 88 -4.33 2.76 12.46
CA LEU A 88 -5.50 1.90 12.40
C LEU A 88 -6.21 1.84 13.76
N ARG A 89 -7.54 1.95 13.73
CA ARG A 89 -8.36 1.67 14.91
C ARG A 89 -8.23 0.19 15.28
N PRO A 90 -8.38 -0.18 16.58
CA PRO A 90 -8.58 -1.57 16.95
C PRO A 90 -9.76 -2.17 16.17
N GLY A 91 -9.52 -3.30 15.49
CA GLY A 91 -10.50 -3.94 14.59
C GLY A 91 -10.59 -3.34 13.18
N GLY A 92 -9.75 -2.36 12.85
CA GLY A 92 -9.62 -1.82 11.51
C GLY A 92 -8.96 -2.79 10.52
N THR A 93 -9.00 -2.46 9.24
CA THR A 93 -8.53 -3.35 8.16
C THR A 93 -7.46 -2.68 7.32
N LEU A 94 -6.34 -3.38 7.12
CA LEU A 94 -5.37 -3.08 6.08
C LEU A 94 -5.67 -3.94 4.85
N VAL A 95 -5.73 -3.32 3.68
CA VAL A 95 -5.80 -4.00 2.38
C VAL A 95 -4.55 -3.63 1.57
N VAL A 96 -3.68 -4.61 1.36
CA VAL A 96 -2.51 -4.47 0.47
C VAL A 96 -2.84 -5.11 -0.87
N ILE A 97 -2.54 -4.40 -1.95
CA ILE A 97 -2.75 -4.88 -3.32
C ILE A 97 -1.44 -4.72 -4.06
N ASP A 98 -0.86 -5.83 -4.50
CA ASP A 98 0.39 -5.83 -5.24
C ASP A 98 0.39 -6.90 -6.32
N ASN A 99 1.45 -6.92 -7.13
CA ASN A 99 1.67 -7.95 -8.13
C ASN A 99 2.25 -9.22 -7.49
N ASP A 100 1.78 -10.37 -7.97
CA ASP A 100 2.45 -11.63 -7.72
C ASP A 100 3.73 -11.68 -8.58
N GLN A 101 4.88 -11.81 -7.93
CA GLN A 101 6.19 -11.87 -8.57
C GLN A 101 6.64 -13.31 -8.87
N VAL A 102 5.85 -14.30 -8.44
CA VAL A 102 6.14 -15.73 -8.57
C VAL A 102 5.24 -16.38 -9.62
N ASN A 103 3.96 -16.01 -9.66
CA ASN A 103 2.97 -16.67 -10.52
C ASN A 103 2.36 -15.72 -11.57
N GLY A 104 2.14 -16.26 -12.77
CA GLY A 104 1.37 -15.62 -13.85
C GLY A 104 2.20 -14.74 -14.80
N ASP A 105 1.54 -14.23 -15.84
CA ASP A 105 2.21 -13.52 -16.96
C ASP A 105 3.07 -12.33 -16.52
N PHE A 106 2.69 -11.64 -15.43
CA PHE A 106 3.50 -10.54 -14.90
C PHE A 106 4.82 -11.04 -14.29
N ALA A 107 4.79 -12.15 -13.56
CA ALA A 107 5.98 -12.77 -13.00
C ALA A 107 6.93 -13.22 -14.12
N ASP A 108 6.41 -13.83 -15.19
CA ASP A 108 7.20 -14.24 -16.36
C ASP A 108 7.88 -13.04 -17.04
N LEU A 109 7.15 -11.93 -17.18
CA LEU A 109 7.69 -10.70 -17.78
C LEU A 109 8.72 -10.04 -16.85
N LEU A 110 8.47 -10.02 -15.55
CA LEU A 110 9.39 -9.49 -14.55
C LEU A 110 10.70 -10.28 -14.58
N ALA A 111 10.66 -11.61 -14.58
CA ALA A 111 11.83 -12.48 -14.53
C ALA A 111 12.83 -12.27 -15.69
N VAL A 112 12.35 -11.82 -16.86
CA VAL A 112 13.22 -11.50 -18.00
C VAL A 112 13.68 -10.04 -18.04
N SER A 113 13.23 -9.22 -17.08
CA SER A 113 13.61 -7.80 -16.97
C SER A 113 14.88 -7.62 -16.13
N SER A 114 15.68 -6.60 -16.46
CA SER A 114 16.82 -6.20 -15.63
C SER A 114 16.43 -5.62 -14.27
N ALA A 115 15.13 -5.38 -14.04
CA ALA A 115 14.59 -4.83 -12.79
C ALA A 115 14.28 -5.90 -11.75
N ALA A 116 14.45 -7.18 -12.05
CA ALA A 116 14.00 -8.27 -11.18
C ALA A 116 15.05 -8.75 -10.16
N GLU A 117 16.35 -8.73 -10.49
CA GLU A 117 17.41 -9.06 -9.52
C GLU A 117 17.37 -8.25 -8.20
N PRO A 118 17.09 -6.93 -8.20
CA PRO A 118 17.06 -6.13 -6.97
C PRO A 118 15.82 -6.35 -6.08
N GLN A 119 14.77 -7.02 -6.58
CA GLN A 119 13.49 -7.12 -5.87
C GLN A 119 13.44 -8.28 -4.86
N GLY A 120 14.45 -9.16 -4.85
CA GLY A 120 14.47 -10.33 -3.97
C GLY A 120 13.53 -11.41 -4.48
N TYR A 121 14.07 -12.44 -5.12
CA TYR A 121 13.27 -13.45 -5.81
C TYR A 121 12.57 -14.45 -4.86
N GLU A 122 11.53 -15.07 -5.43
CA GLU A 122 10.73 -16.22 -4.97
C GLU A 122 9.89 -15.94 -3.71
N ASP A 123 10.32 -16.41 -2.53
CA ASP A 123 9.43 -16.49 -1.37
C ASP A 123 9.55 -15.30 -0.41
N TYR A 124 10.35 -14.27 -0.74
CA TYR A 124 10.66 -13.21 0.23
C TYR A 124 9.43 -12.44 0.71
N VAL A 125 8.55 -12.01 -0.20
CA VAL A 125 7.32 -11.29 0.17
C VAL A 125 6.39 -12.15 1.02
N PRO A 126 6.02 -13.39 0.64
CA PRO A 126 5.18 -14.23 1.49
C PRO A 126 5.86 -14.60 2.82
N ASP A 127 7.17 -14.87 2.84
CA ASP A 127 7.92 -15.15 4.06
C ASP A 127 7.94 -13.95 5.00
N TRP A 128 8.13 -12.74 4.46
CA TRP A 128 8.10 -11.51 5.23
C TRP A 128 6.74 -11.32 5.90
N TRP A 129 5.64 -11.47 5.15
CA TRP A 129 4.29 -11.38 5.72
C TRP A 129 4.04 -12.48 6.76
N SER A 130 4.50 -13.71 6.52
CA SER A 130 4.40 -14.81 7.48
C SER A 130 5.14 -14.50 8.79
N ALA A 131 6.32 -13.88 8.70
CA ALA A 131 7.08 -13.42 9.86
C ALA A 131 6.36 -12.32 10.65
N GLN A 132 5.46 -11.55 10.02
CA GLN A 132 4.55 -10.61 10.69
C GLN A 132 3.29 -11.28 11.27
N GLY A 133 3.19 -12.62 11.17
CA GLY A 133 2.05 -13.40 11.66
C GLY A 133 0.90 -13.52 10.66
N ALA A 134 1.11 -13.18 9.38
CA ALA A 134 0.08 -13.37 8.37
C ALA A 134 -0.10 -14.86 8.01
N HIS A 135 -1.33 -15.22 7.67
CA HIS A 135 -1.66 -16.52 7.11
C HIS A 135 -1.96 -16.36 5.61
N THR A 136 -1.32 -17.17 4.78
CA THR A 136 -1.49 -17.14 3.32
C THR A 136 -2.42 -18.25 2.87
N ALA A 137 -3.36 -17.91 1.97
CA ALA A 137 -4.22 -18.87 1.31
C ALA A 137 -4.33 -18.51 -0.18
N ALA A 138 -4.08 -19.47 -1.07
CA ALA A 138 -4.27 -19.29 -2.50
C ALA A 138 -5.77 -19.26 -2.84
N VAL A 139 -6.18 -18.26 -3.60
CA VAL A 139 -7.55 -18.13 -4.13
C VAL A 139 -7.48 -18.21 -5.64
N MET A 140 -7.97 -19.30 -6.22
CA MET A 140 -8.04 -19.45 -7.67
C MET A 140 -9.17 -18.56 -8.20
N SER A 141 -8.85 -17.62 -9.09
CA SER A 141 -9.88 -16.92 -9.84
C SER A 141 -10.53 -17.91 -10.80
N THR A 142 -11.83 -18.12 -10.66
CA THR A 142 -12.65 -18.89 -11.62
C THR A 142 -12.80 -18.15 -12.94
#